data_AF-A0A498NKH1-F1
#
_entry.id   AF-A0A498NKH1-F1
#
_cell.length_a   1.000
_cell.length_b   1.000
_cell.length_c   1.000
_cell.angle_alpha   90.00
_cell.angle_beta   90.00
_cell.angle_gamma   90.00
#
_symmetry.space_group_name_H-M   'P 1'
#
loop_
_entity.id
_entity.type
_entity.pdbx_description
1 polymer ?
#
loop_
_entity_poly.entity_id
_entity_poly.type
_entity_poly.pdbx_seq_one_letter_code
_entity_poly.pdbx_strand_id
1 'polypeptide(L)'
;MFIFDEMDKMQPQLIDAIKPFLDYNAHVDGVSFNKAIFIFLSNAGGNVITEVALDFWRNGQDREEIRMNSKELETKISETINNKEKGGFSHSRLINQHLIDHYVPFLPLEMGHVCQCVMAEMVHMNIKLHNHLINRVARNMPYYPEQERLFSVKGCKSVRQKLVLYAGD
;
A
#
# COMPACT_ATOMS: atom_id res chain seq x y z
N MET A 1 -9.96 18.22 -3.74
CA MET A 1 -9.15 17.02 -3.45
C MET A 1 -9.78 15.88 -4.21
N PHE A 2 -8.97 15.08 -4.91
CA PHE A 2 -9.38 13.96 -5.72
C PHE A 2 -8.58 12.72 -5.31
N ILE A 3 -9.27 11.61 -5.07
CA ILE A 3 -8.65 10.34 -4.69
C ILE A 3 -9.03 9.32 -5.77
N PHE A 4 -8.03 8.73 -6.41
CA PHE A 4 -8.22 7.67 -7.39
C PHE A 4 -7.69 6.37 -6.79
N ASP A 5 -8.60 5.44 -6.57
CA ASP A 5 -8.28 4.11 -6.05
C ASP A 5 -8.01 3.12 -7.18
N GLU A 6 -7.26 2.06 -6.87
CA GLU A 6 -6.89 0.99 -7.79
C GLU A 6 -6.29 1.48 -9.12
N MET A 7 -5.40 2.48 -9.05
CA MET A 7 -4.77 3.09 -10.23
C MET A 7 -3.99 2.09 -11.09
N ASP A 8 -3.49 1.00 -10.50
CA ASP A 8 -2.86 -0.11 -11.23
C ASP A 8 -3.80 -0.80 -12.22
N LYS A 9 -5.13 -0.70 -12.01
CA LYS A 9 -6.18 -1.26 -12.87
C LYS A 9 -6.84 -0.23 -13.79
N MET A 10 -6.48 1.04 -13.65
CA MET A 10 -7.07 2.12 -14.45
C MET A 10 -6.66 1.99 -15.92
N GLN A 11 -7.63 2.20 -16.83
CA GLN A 11 -7.34 2.24 -18.26
C GLN A 11 -6.44 3.43 -18.59
N PRO A 12 -5.36 3.25 -19.37
CA PRO A 12 -4.40 4.33 -19.61
C PRO A 12 -5.01 5.58 -20.25
N GLN A 13 -6.05 5.43 -21.08
CA GLN A 13 -6.75 6.55 -21.71
C GLN A 13 -7.42 7.48 -20.69
N LEU A 14 -7.88 6.94 -19.56
CA LEU A 14 -8.45 7.74 -18.48
C LEU A 14 -7.37 8.53 -17.75
N ILE A 15 -6.18 7.96 -17.65
CA ILE A 15 -5.01 8.64 -17.07
C ILE A 15 -4.57 9.80 -17.96
N ASP A 16 -4.58 9.63 -19.28
CA ASP A 16 -4.28 10.71 -20.22
C ASP A 16 -5.30 11.85 -20.15
N ALA A 17 -6.57 11.56 -19.84
CA ALA A 17 -7.61 12.57 -19.68
C ALA A 17 -7.44 13.42 -18.41
N ILE A 18 -6.89 12.87 -17.33
CA ILE A 18 -6.67 13.61 -16.08
C ILE A 18 -5.36 14.42 -16.09
N LYS A 19 -4.44 14.07 -16.99
CA LYS A 19 -3.10 14.65 -17.07
C LYS A 19 -3.06 16.19 -17.12
N PRO A 20 -3.89 16.90 -17.91
CA PRO A 20 -3.83 18.36 -17.96
C PRO A 20 -4.08 19.04 -16.62
N PHE A 21 -4.81 18.39 -15.71
CA PHE A 21 -5.12 18.90 -14.38
C PHE A 21 -4.01 18.67 -13.35
N LEU A 22 -3.04 17.80 -13.67
CA LEU A 22 -1.87 17.49 -12.85
C LEU A 22 -0.64 18.30 -13.26
N ASP A 23 -0.61 18.78 -14.49
CA ASP A 23 0.50 19.56 -15.04
C ASP A 23 0.56 20.95 -14.39
N TYR A 24 1.74 21.57 -14.42
CA TYR A 24 2.00 22.90 -13.85
C TYR A 24 1.34 24.03 -14.65
N ASN A 25 0.45 23.71 -15.60
CA ASN A 25 -0.27 24.67 -16.41
C ASN A 25 -1.21 25.50 -15.53
N ALA A 26 -1.13 26.82 -15.67
CA ALA A 26 -1.85 27.75 -14.80
C ALA A 26 -3.38 27.56 -14.86
N HIS A 27 -3.92 27.16 -16.02
CA HIS A 27 -5.36 27.01 -16.24
C HIS A 27 -5.68 25.89 -17.25
N VAL A 28 -6.69 25.08 -16.95
CA VAL A 28 -7.39 24.20 -17.89
C VAL A 28 -8.79 24.77 -18.10
N ASP A 29 -9.15 25.10 -19.34
CA ASP A 29 -10.42 25.76 -19.69
C ASP A 29 -10.75 27.00 -18.82
N GLY A 30 -9.71 27.79 -18.50
CA GLY A 30 -9.84 28.99 -17.67
C GLY A 30 -9.90 28.74 -16.15
N VAL A 31 -9.76 27.50 -15.69
CA VAL A 31 -9.79 27.12 -14.27
C VAL A 31 -8.41 26.68 -13.81
N SER A 32 -7.92 27.21 -12.68
CA SER A 32 -6.64 26.83 -12.09
C SER A 32 -6.77 25.64 -11.14
N PHE A 33 -5.88 24.66 -11.29
CA PHE A 33 -5.83 23.44 -10.47
C PHE A 33 -4.67 23.42 -9.46
N ASN A 34 -3.88 24.48 -9.35
CA ASN A 34 -2.69 24.54 -8.49
C ASN A 34 -2.97 24.39 -6.98
N LYS A 35 -4.23 24.51 -6.56
CA LYS A 35 -4.68 24.27 -5.17
C LYS A 35 -5.39 22.93 -4.99
N ALA A 36 -5.58 22.17 -6.06
CA ALA A 36 -6.15 20.84 -5.98
C ALA A 36 -5.09 19.85 -5.50
N ILE A 37 -5.54 18.86 -4.73
CA ILE A 37 -4.72 17.74 -4.26
C ILE A 37 -5.21 16.49 -4.97
N PHE A 38 -4.29 15.72 -5.55
CA PHE A 38 -4.55 14.47 -6.22
C PHE A 38 -3.81 13.35 -5.48
N ILE A 39 -4.55 12.32 -5.08
CA ILE A 39 -4.02 11.14 -4.37
C ILE A 39 -4.29 9.91 -5.21
N PHE A 40 -3.24 9.16 -5.52
CA PHE A 40 -3.30 7.92 -6.28
C PHE A 40 -3.02 6.73 -5.36
N LEU A 41 -3.95 5.80 -5.27
CA LEU A 41 -3.77 4.55 -4.53
C LEU A 41 -3.54 3.42 -5.53
N SER A 42 -2.49 2.63 -5.31
CA SER A 42 -2.06 1.57 -6.22
C SER A 42 -1.34 0.47 -5.46
N ASN A 43 -1.49 -0.77 -5.91
CA ASN A 43 -0.67 -1.89 -5.42
C ASN A 43 0.60 -2.12 -6.25
N ALA A 44 0.82 -1.31 -7.31
CA ALA A 44 2.03 -1.40 -8.13
C ALA A 44 3.29 -1.17 -7.28
N GLY A 45 4.33 -1.98 -7.51
CA GLY A 45 5.55 -1.93 -6.70
C GLY A 45 5.47 -2.65 -5.35
N GLY A 46 4.32 -3.22 -4.96
CA GLY A 46 4.16 -3.92 -3.68
C GLY A 46 5.16 -5.06 -3.46
N ASN A 47 5.53 -5.80 -4.52
CA ASN A 47 6.54 -6.87 -4.44
C ASN A 47 7.93 -6.32 -4.12
N VAL A 48 8.33 -5.22 -4.78
CA VAL A 48 9.62 -4.55 -4.54
C VAL A 48 9.71 -4.05 -3.11
N ILE A 49 8.65 -3.40 -2.63
CA ILE A 49 8.57 -2.90 -1.25
C ILE A 49 8.71 -4.05 -0.24
N THR A 50 8.02 -5.17 -0.51
CA THR A 50 8.05 -6.36 0.34
C THR A 50 9.44 -7.02 0.35
N GLU A 51 10.10 -7.08 -0.80
CA GLU A 51 11.46 -7.63 -0.93
C GLU A 51 12.47 -6.81 -0.14
N VAL A 52 12.42 -5.48 -0.25
CA VAL A 52 13.28 -4.59 0.56
C VAL A 52 13.03 -4.79 2.05
N ALA A 53 11.76 -4.86 2.48
CA ALA A 53 11.43 -5.12 3.89
C ALA A 53 11.94 -6.50 4.37
N LEU A 54 11.82 -7.53 3.54
CA LEU A 54 12.32 -8.86 3.84
C LEU A 54 13.85 -8.88 3.98
N ASP A 55 14.56 -8.16 3.12
CA ASP A 55 16.01 -8.11 3.20
C ASP A 55 16.52 -7.32 4.41
N PHE A 56 15.79 -6.30 4.88
CA PHE A 56 16.11 -5.65 6.16
C PHE A 56 15.97 -6.64 7.32
N TRP A 57 14.86 -7.38 7.34
CA TRP A 57 14.62 -8.39 8.35
C TRP A 57 15.69 -9.51 8.34
N ARG A 58 16.06 -10.01 7.15
CA ARG A 58 17.13 -11.03 6.99
C ARG A 58 18.49 -10.55 7.50
N ASN A 59 18.74 -9.25 7.44
CA ASN A 59 19.96 -8.62 7.94
C ASN A 59 19.88 -8.26 9.43
N GLY A 60 18.78 -8.57 10.11
CA GLY A 60 18.57 -8.23 11.51
C GLY A 60 18.39 -6.73 11.76
N GLN A 61 17.96 -5.98 10.75
CA GLN A 61 17.71 -4.54 10.85
C GLN A 61 16.25 -4.26 11.21
N ASP A 62 16.03 -3.18 11.95
CA ASP A 62 14.69 -2.76 12.32
C ASP A 62 13.92 -2.24 11.10
N ARG A 63 12.61 -2.52 11.09
CA ARG A 63 11.68 -2.07 10.05
C ARG A 63 11.70 -0.54 9.92
N GLU A 64 11.83 0.17 11.03
CA GLU A 64 11.83 1.63 11.14
C GLU A 64 13.07 2.27 10.50
N GLU A 65 14.11 1.49 10.19
CA GLU A 65 15.29 1.96 9.46
C GLU A 65 15.06 2.08 7.95
N ILE A 66 13.98 1.51 7.41
CA ILE A 66 13.68 1.56 5.98
C ILE A 66 13.34 3.00 5.58
N ARG A 67 14.12 3.53 4.63
CA ARG A 67 13.94 4.86 4.04
C ARG A 67 13.76 4.76 2.52
N MET A 68 13.25 5.83 1.90
CA MET A 68 13.06 5.87 0.44
C MET A 68 14.36 5.64 -0.35
N ASN A 69 15.49 6.07 0.18
CA ASN A 69 16.81 5.87 -0.41
C ASN A 69 17.47 4.52 -0.04
N SER A 70 16.83 3.70 0.79
CA SER A 70 17.34 2.38 1.16
C SER A 70 17.24 1.41 -0.02
N LYS A 71 18.34 0.71 -0.33
CA LYS A 71 18.37 -0.39 -1.33
C LYS A 71 17.71 -0.03 -2.68
N GLU A 72 17.85 1.23 -3.10
CA GLU A 72 17.28 1.78 -4.35
C GLU A 72 15.74 1.67 -4.43
N LEU A 73 15.06 1.70 -3.28
CA LEU A 73 13.61 1.51 -3.20
C LEU A 73 12.83 2.49 -4.09
N GLU A 74 13.16 3.78 -4.04
CA GLU A 74 12.52 4.79 -4.88
C GLU A 74 12.65 4.49 -6.38
N THR A 75 13.88 4.17 -6.83
CA THR A 75 14.16 3.84 -8.22
C THR A 75 13.40 2.59 -8.65
N LYS A 76 13.44 1.52 -7.86
CA LYS A 76 12.76 0.26 -8.17
C LYS A 76 11.23 0.40 -8.20
N ILE A 77 10.66 1.25 -7.33
CA ILE A 77 9.23 1.58 -7.37
C ILE A 77 8.91 2.31 -8.68
N SER A 78 9.67 3.36 -9.00
CA SER A 78 9.48 4.16 -10.22
C SER A 78 9.58 3.28 -11.48
N GLU A 79 10.61 2.44 -11.58
CA GLU A 79 10.79 1.49 -12.68
C GLU A 79 9.63 0.49 -12.80
N THR A 80 9.14 -0.03 -11.69
CA THR A 80 8.01 -0.99 -11.70
C THR A 80 6.73 -0.35 -12.19
N ILE A 81 6.46 0.89 -11.79
CA ILE A 81 5.26 1.63 -12.23
C ILE A 81 5.41 2.04 -13.71
N ASN A 82 6.63 2.36 -14.16
CA ASN A 82 6.94 2.73 -15.54
C ASN A 82 7.04 1.54 -16.52
N ASN A 83 7.14 0.31 -16.02
CA ASN A 83 7.33 -0.85 -16.87
C ASN A 83 6.07 -1.14 -17.72
N LYS A 84 6.27 -1.19 -19.04
CA LYS A 84 5.22 -1.23 -20.07
C LYS A 84 4.33 -2.47 -20.04
N GLU A 85 4.77 -3.57 -19.42
CA GLU A 85 4.06 -4.86 -19.52
C GLU A 85 3.06 -5.13 -18.38
N LYS A 86 3.03 -4.34 -17.28
CA LYS A 86 2.36 -4.79 -16.03
C LYS A 86 1.52 -3.77 -15.24
N GLY A 87 1.26 -2.54 -15.71
CA GLY A 87 0.48 -1.58 -14.90
C GLY A 87 -0.33 -0.54 -15.67
N GLY A 88 -1.42 -0.03 -15.07
CA GLY A 88 -2.29 1.02 -15.64
C GLY A 88 -1.56 2.31 -16.05
N PHE A 89 -0.41 2.62 -15.42
CA PHE A 89 0.44 3.75 -15.78
C PHE A 89 1.29 3.55 -17.06
N SER A 90 1.35 2.32 -17.59
CA SER A 90 2.21 1.85 -18.69
C SER A 90 2.17 2.71 -19.96
N HIS A 91 1.06 3.40 -20.24
CA HIS A 91 0.96 4.27 -21.43
C HIS A 91 0.76 5.75 -21.08
N SER A 92 0.53 6.06 -19.81
CA SER A 92 0.33 7.44 -19.41
C SER A 92 1.68 8.15 -19.36
N ARG A 93 1.78 9.25 -20.09
CA ARG A 93 2.95 10.14 -20.04
C ARG A 93 3.01 10.91 -18.70
N LEU A 94 2.40 10.40 -17.61
CA LEU A 94 2.35 11.04 -16.30
C LEU A 94 3.72 11.03 -15.62
N ILE A 95 4.36 9.86 -15.56
CA ILE A 95 5.63 9.71 -14.85
C ILE A 95 6.80 10.19 -15.70
N ASN A 96 6.70 10.01 -17.02
CA ASN A 96 7.65 10.58 -17.99
C ASN A 96 7.76 12.11 -17.94
N GLN A 97 6.85 12.80 -17.23
CA GLN A 97 6.86 14.25 -17.02
C GLN A 97 6.95 14.66 -15.54
N HIS A 98 7.28 13.74 -14.62
CA HIS A 98 7.43 14.05 -13.20
C HIS A 98 6.15 14.66 -12.59
N LEU A 99 4.96 14.21 -13.03
CA LEU A 99 3.68 14.67 -12.48
C LEU A 99 3.32 14.04 -11.12
N ILE A 100 4.20 13.19 -10.59
CA ILE A 100 4.11 12.66 -9.23
C ILE A 100 5.15 13.40 -8.39
N ASP A 101 4.69 14.16 -7.40
CA ASP A 101 5.57 14.89 -6.48
C ASP A 101 6.28 13.95 -5.50
N HIS A 102 5.54 12.98 -4.95
CA HIS A 102 6.04 12.08 -3.91
C HIS A 102 5.48 10.66 -4.03
N TYR A 103 6.35 9.68 -3.82
CA TYR A 103 5.97 8.29 -3.57
C TYR A 103 5.86 8.03 -2.07
N VAL A 104 4.73 7.45 -1.63
CA VAL A 104 4.50 7.08 -0.22
C VAL A 104 4.28 5.57 -0.14
N PRO A 105 5.34 4.77 0.15
CA PRO A 105 5.23 3.32 0.18
C PRO A 105 4.56 2.84 1.46
N PHE A 106 3.69 1.83 1.33
CA PHE A 106 3.07 1.14 2.45
C PHE A 106 3.76 -0.21 2.65
N LEU A 107 4.49 -0.34 3.76
CA LEU A 107 5.21 -1.56 4.11
C LEU A 107 4.25 -2.70 4.50
N PRO A 108 4.59 -3.96 4.21
CA PRO A 108 3.76 -5.11 4.56
C PRO A 108 3.59 -5.25 6.08
N LEU A 109 2.43 -5.70 6.55
CA LEU A 109 2.14 -5.76 7.99
C LEU A 109 2.65 -7.05 8.64
N GLU A 110 3.48 -6.92 9.66
CA GLU A 110 3.88 -8.04 10.51
C GLU A 110 2.78 -8.48 11.49
N MET A 111 2.95 -9.67 12.09
CA MET A 111 2.02 -10.23 13.09
C MET A 111 1.65 -9.22 14.20
N GLY A 112 2.61 -8.44 14.71
CA GLY A 112 2.35 -7.43 15.74
C GLY A 112 1.34 -6.37 15.29
N HIS A 113 1.44 -5.90 14.05
CA HIS A 113 0.47 -4.97 13.45
C HIS A 113 -0.90 -5.63 13.27
N VAL A 114 -0.93 -6.91 12.88
CA VAL A 114 -2.19 -7.66 12.78
C VAL A 114 -2.87 -7.78 14.15
N CYS A 115 -2.12 -8.02 15.23
CA CYS A 115 -2.67 -8.00 16.59
C CYS A 115 -3.30 -6.65 16.93
N GLN A 116 -2.68 -5.53 16.56
CA GLN A 116 -3.25 -4.19 16.76
C GLN A 116 -4.57 -4.02 15.98
N CYS A 117 -4.63 -4.50 14.73
CA CYS A 117 -5.87 -4.50 13.96
C CYS A 117 -6.97 -5.35 14.62
N VAL A 118 -6.62 -6.51 15.20
CA VAL A 118 -7.59 -7.33 15.93
C VAL A 118 -8.11 -6.58 17.15
N MET A 119 -7.24 -5.92 17.93
CA MET A 119 -7.65 -5.11 19.07
C MET A 119 -8.62 -4.00 18.64
N ALA A 120 -8.31 -3.29 17.55
CA ALA A 120 -9.16 -2.23 17.01
C ALA A 120 -10.54 -2.76 16.58
N GLU A 121 -10.60 -3.90 15.88
CA GLU A 121 -11.86 -4.53 15.47
C GLU A 121 -12.67 -5.04 16.67
N MET A 122 -12.01 -5.59 17.69
CA MET A 122 -12.68 -6.01 18.93
C MET A 122 -13.35 -4.83 19.62
N VAL A 123 -12.65 -3.70 19.75
CA VAL A 123 -13.22 -2.46 20.31
C VAL A 123 -14.40 -1.98 19.47
N HIS A 124 -14.25 -1.94 18.14
CA HIS A 124 -15.31 -1.52 17.22
C HIS A 124 -16.56 -2.42 17.31
N MET A 125 -16.37 -3.71 17.58
CA MET A 125 -17.45 -4.70 17.72
C MET A 125 -17.98 -4.84 19.17
N ASN A 126 -17.52 -4.00 20.11
CA ASN A 126 -17.83 -4.11 21.54
C ASN A 126 -17.48 -5.48 22.16
N ILE A 127 -16.46 -6.15 21.64
CA ILE A 127 -15.92 -7.40 22.19
C ILE A 127 -14.85 -7.03 23.23
N LYS A 128 -14.93 -7.61 24.43
CA LYS A 128 -13.93 -7.40 25.48
C LYS A 128 -12.55 -7.88 25.02
N LEU A 129 -11.52 -7.06 25.24
CA LEU A 129 -10.15 -7.40 24.88
C LEU A 129 -9.64 -8.62 25.66
N HIS A 130 -9.21 -9.64 24.93
CA HIS A 130 -8.65 -10.87 25.47
C HIS A 130 -7.41 -11.26 24.66
N ASN A 131 -6.24 -11.22 25.29
CA ASN A 131 -4.95 -11.51 24.64
C ASN A 131 -4.91 -12.87 23.94
N HIS A 132 -5.58 -13.88 24.52
CA HIS A 132 -5.70 -15.20 23.90
C HIS A 132 -6.44 -15.13 22.55
N LEU A 133 -7.59 -14.44 22.50
CA LEU A 133 -8.37 -14.29 21.27
C LEU A 133 -7.60 -13.47 20.23
N ILE A 134 -6.95 -12.38 20.64
CA ILE A 134 -6.11 -11.54 19.77
C ILE A 134 -5.03 -12.39 19.09
N ASN A 135 -4.25 -13.12 19.90
CA ASN A 135 -3.18 -13.99 19.40
C ASN A 135 -3.71 -15.13 18.53
N ARG A 136 -4.86 -15.72 18.90
CA ARG A 136 -5.50 -16.80 18.12
C ARG A 136 -5.92 -16.28 16.76
N VAL A 137 -6.59 -15.14 16.67
CA VAL A 137 -7.00 -14.55 15.39
C VAL A 137 -5.78 -14.22 14.54
N ALA A 138 -4.82 -13.48 15.09
CA ALA A 138 -3.64 -13.03 14.36
C ALA A 138 -2.79 -14.21 13.84
N ARG A 139 -2.53 -15.24 14.65
CA ARG A 139 -1.75 -16.43 14.24
C ARG A 139 -2.42 -17.27 13.17
N ASN A 140 -3.74 -17.22 13.07
CA ASN A 140 -4.52 -17.98 12.10
C ASN A 140 -4.79 -17.22 10.79
N MET A 141 -4.10 -16.09 10.60
CA MET A 141 -4.03 -15.37 9.32
C MET A 141 -2.94 -16.00 8.42
N PRO A 142 -3.07 -15.86 7.09
CA PRO A 142 -2.02 -16.28 6.16
C PRO A 142 -0.83 -15.30 6.19
N TYR A 143 0.39 -15.85 6.22
CA TYR A 143 1.63 -15.09 6.23
C TYR A 143 2.59 -15.54 5.13
N TYR A 144 3.49 -14.63 4.74
CA TYR A 144 4.55 -14.81 3.76
C TYR A 144 5.89 -14.29 4.33
N PRO A 145 7.03 -14.92 4.02
CA PRO A 145 7.13 -16.21 3.33
C PRO A 145 6.58 -17.36 4.19
N GLU A 146 6.31 -18.53 3.59
CA GLU A 146 5.60 -19.62 4.28
C GLU A 146 6.38 -20.20 5.46
N GLN A 147 7.72 -20.17 5.41
CA GLN A 147 8.59 -20.73 6.44
C GLN A 147 8.70 -19.79 7.65
N GLU A 148 9.03 -18.52 7.42
CA GLU A 148 9.25 -17.52 8.45
C GLU A 148 7.94 -16.90 8.96
N ARG A 149 6.87 -16.97 8.16
CA ARG A 149 5.53 -16.43 8.47
C ARG A 149 5.55 -14.99 8.98
N LEU A 150 6.31 -14.13 8.31
CA LEU A 150 6.62 -12.78 8.77
C LEU A 150 5.51 -11.75 8.47
N PHE A 151 5.13 -11.63 7.21
CA PHE A 151 4.22 -10.60 6.71
C PHE A 151 2.83 -11.15 6.39
N SER A 152 1.77 -10.47 6.82
CA SER A 152 0.40 -10.86 6.52
C SER A 152 0.08 -10.66 5.04
N VAL A 153 -0.36 -11.73 4.37
CA VAL A 153 -0.67 -11.73 2.93
C VAL A 153 -1.76 -10.71 2.57
N LYS A 154 -2.69 -10.45 3.50
CA LYS A 154 -3.83 -9.55 3.28
C LYS A 154 -3.81 -8.33 4.19
N GLY A 155 -2.70 -8.08 4.89
CA GLY A 155 -2.65 -7.09 5.96
C GLY A 155 -3.79 -7.29 6.95
N CYS A 156 -4.60 -6.26 7.17
CA CYS A 156 -5.74 -6.30 8.08
C CYS A 156 -7.11 -6.54 7.41
N LYS A 157 -7.17 -6.71 6.07
CA LYS A 157 -8.44 -6.78 5.32
C LYS A 157 -9.38 -7.89 5.78
N SER A 158 -8.85 -9.04 6.19
CA SER A 158 -9.65 -10.21 6.60
C SER A 158 -9.74 -10.43 8.11
N VAL A 159 -9.27 -9.46 8.92
CA VAL A 159 -9.23 -9.61 10.39
C VAL A 159 -10.63 -9.74 10.97
N ARG A 160 -11.56 -8.89 10.55
CA ARG A 160 -12.95 -8.91 11.05
C ARG A 160 -13.64 -10.24 10.78
N GLN A 161 -13.54 -10.76 9.55
CA GLN A 161 -14.12 -12.04 9.18
C GLN A 161 -13.51 -13.18 10.00
N LYS A 162 -12.20 -13.13 10.27
CA LYS A 162 -11.52 -14.13 11.10
C LYS A 162 -11.92 -14.02 12.57
N LEU A 163 -12.08 -12.81 13.10
CA LEU A 163 -12.49 -12.56 14.47
C LEU A 163 -13.88 -13.13 14.77
N VAL A 164 -14.84 -12.95 13.86
CA VAL A 164 -16.22 -13.49 13.99
C VAL A 164 -16.21 -15.01 14.16
N LEU A 165 -15.28 -15.73 13.51
CA LEU A 165 -15.18 -17.20 13.62
C LEU A 165 -14.70 -17.68 14.99
N TYR A 166 -14.02 -16.83 15.77
CA TYR A 166 -13.45 -17.20 17.07
C TYR A 166 -14.13 -16.49 18.24
N ALA A 167 -14.96 -15.48 18.00
CA ALA A 167 -15.62 -14.70 19.06
C ALA A 167 -16.80 -15.44 19.72
N GLY A 168 -17.26 -16.55 19.13
CA GLY A 168 -18.30 -17.43 19.68
C GLY A 168 -17.79 -18.68 20.40
N ASP A 169 -16.46 -18.89 20.40
CA ASP A 169 -15.77 -19.96 21.16
C ASP A 169 -15.41 -19.48 22.57
#